data_AF-A0A970T902-F1
#
_entry.id   AF-A0A970T902-F1
#
_cell.length_a   1.000
_cell.length_b   1.000
_cell.length_c   1.000
_cell.angle_alpha   90.00
_cell.angle_beta   90.00
_cell.angle_gamma   90.00
#
_symmetry.space_group_name_H-M   'P 1'
#
loop_
_entity.id
_entity.type
_entity.pdbx_description
1 polymer ?
#
loop_
_entity_poly.entity_id
_entity_poly.type
_entity_poly.pdbx_seq_one_letter_code
_entity_poly.pdbx_strand_id
1 'polypeptide(L)'
;MLPQSVISVEHVDLLERRVIKGEEIPHEEKIFSIFEEYTEWITKGKLRPNVELGKKLAITTDQYNLILDYRVMDHQSDSGIVK
;
A
#
# COMPACT_ATOMS: atom_id res chain seq x y z
N MET A 1 -7.62 11.17 -12.89
CA MET A 1 -6.31 11.77 -12.56
C MET A 1 -5.49 10.65 -11.96
N LEU A 2 -4.52 10.10 -12.69
CA LEU A 2 -3.72 8.97 -12.19
C LEU A 2 -2.88 9.45 -10.99
N PRO A 3 -2.80 8.69 -9.89
CA PRO A 3 -1.91 9.03 -8.78
C PRO A 3 -0.48 9.09 -9.33
N GLN A 4 0.18 10.22 -9.08
CA GLN A 4 1.58 10.38 -9.42
C GLN A 4 2.36 9.35 -8.59
N SER A 5 3.06 8.45 -9.29
CA SER A 5 4.04 7.50 -8.77
C SER A 5 4.59 7.90 -7.40
N VAL A 6 4.24 7.14 -6.36
CA VAL A 6 4.53 7.46 -4.95
C VAL A 6 5.98 7.11 -4.60
N ILE A 7 6.93 7.83 -5.20
CA ILE A 7 8.30 7.90 -4.70
C ILE A 7 8.62 9.39 -4.56
N SER A 8 8.92 9.83 -3.33
CA SER A 8 9.35 11.20 -3.09
C SER A 8 10.58 11.50 -3.95
N VAL A 9 10.64 12.69 -4.56
CA VAL A 9 11.79 13.14 -5.36
C VAL A 9 13.09 13.03 -4.56
N GLU A 10 13.02 13.26 -3.26
CA GLU A 10 14.15 13.10 -2.33
C GLU A 10 14.63 11.64 -2.24
N HIS A 11 13.72 10.67 -2.32
CA HIS A 11 14.07 9.25 -2.28
C HIS A 11 14.75 8.79 -3.57
N VAL A 12 14.36 9.37 -4.71
CA VAL A 12 15.01 9.14 -6.01
C VAL A 12 16.45 9.65 -5.98
N ASP A 13 16.68 10.86 -5.44
CA ASP A 13 18.02 11.44 -5.30
C ASP A 13 18.95 10.57 -4.44
N LEU A 14 18.47 10.12 -3.27
CA LEU A 14 19.23 9.23 -2.40
C LEU A 14 19.56 7.89 -3.08
N LEU A 15 18.64 7.33 -3.88
CA LEU A 15 18.91 6.11 -4.64
C LEU A 15 19.95 6.33 -5.73
N GLU A 16 19.89 7.44 -6.46
CA GLU A 16 20.88 7.77 -7.48
C GLU A 16 22.28 7.91 -6.85
N ARG A 17 22.38 8.68 -5.76
CA ARG A 17 23.64 8.88 -5.01
C ARG A 17 24.22 7.57 -4.50
N ARG A 18 23.39 6.71 -3.89
CA ARG A 18 23.85 5.45 -3.32
C ARG A 18 24.15 4.38 -4.37
N VAL A 19 23.24 4.15 -5.31
CA VAL A 19 23.27 2.98 -6.21
C VAL A 19 24.08 3.28 -7.47
N ILE A 20 23.90 4.47 -8.04
CA ILE A 20 24.55 4.86 -9.30
C ILE A 20 25.91 5.50 -9.04
N LYS A 21 25.99 6.41 -8.06
CA LYS A 21 27.24 7.15 -7.74
C LYS A 21 28.11 6.46 -6.68
N GLY A 22 27.57 5.46 -5.97
CA GLY A 22 28.32 4.70 -4.95
C GLY A 22 28.63 5.49 -3.67
N GLU A 23 27.90 6.58 -3.41
CA GLU A 23 28.10 7.43 -2.25
C GLU A 23 27.60 6.75 -0.97
N GLU A 24 28.36 6.90 0.12
CA GLU A 24 27.91 6.50 1.45
C GLU A 24 27.03 7.60 2.06
N ILE A 25 25.75 7.30 2.23
CA ILE A 25 24.77 8.28 2.73
C ILE A 25 24.85 8.37 4.25
N PRO A 26 25.09 9.57 4.83
CA PRO A 26 25.06 9.79 6.28
C PRO A 26 23.75 9.32 6.91
N HIS A 27 23.81 8.86 8.16
CA HIS A 27 22.62 8.30 8.82
C HIS A 27 21.47 9.32 8.92
N GLU A 28 21.79 10.59 9.13
CA GLU A 28 20.81 11.68 9.28
C GLU A 28 20.04 11.97 7.98
N GLU A 29 20.61 11.64 6.82
CA GLU A 29 20.01 11.84 5.49
C GLU A 29 19.15 10.65 5.03
N LYS A 30 19.14 9.53 5.78
CA LYS A 30 18.42 8.32 5.35
C LYS A 30 16.91 8.49 5.50
N ILE A 31 16.25 8.61 4.36
CA ILE A 31 14.78 8.60 4.28
C ILE A 31 14.32 7.16 4.05
N PHE A 32 13.31 6.71 4.79
CA PHE A 32 12.64 5.42 4.58
C PHE A 32 11.29 5.67 3.91
N SER A 33 11.07 5.10 2.73
CA SER A 33 9.75 5.10 2.12
C SER A 33 8.93 3.98 2.77
N ILE A 34 8.09 4.34 3.74
CA ILE A 34 7.17 3.41 4.40
C ILE A 34 5.82 3.36 3.66
N PHE A 35 5.65 4.18 2.64
CA PHE A 35 4.42 4.27 1.86
C PHE A 35 4.56 3.46 0.58
N GLU A 36 3.96 2.28 0.57
CA GLU A 36 3.63 1.59 -0.68
C GLU A 36 2.30 2.14 -1.20
N GLU A 37 2.28 2.62 -2.44
CA GLU A 37 1.08 3.14 -3.12
C GLU A 37 -0.11 2.18 -3.05
N TYR A 38 0.19 0.88 -3.03
CA TYR A 38 -0.78 -0.21 -3.06
C TYR A 38 -1.12 -0.78 -1.69
N THR A 39 -0.67 -0.17 -0.58
CA THR A 39 -0.86 -0.72 0.76
C THR A 39 -1.59 0.30 1.62
N GLU A 40 -2.82 -0.03 2.04
CA GLU A 40 -3.59 0.80 2.95
C GLU A 40 -3.34 0.43 4.41
N TRP A 41 -3.55 1.42 5.28
CA TRP A 41 -3.58 1.24 6.72
C TRP A 41 -4.99 0.85 7.17
N ILE A 42 -5.21 -0.44 7.43
CA ILE A 42 -6.52 -0.99 7.78
C ILE A 42 -6.66 -1.04 9.31
N THR A 43 -7.46 -0.14 9.87
CA THR A 43 -7.79 -0.14 11.29
C THR A 43 -8.81 -1.23 11.62
N LYS A 44 -8.40 -2.27 12.36
CA LYS A 44 -9.26 -3.38 12.82
C LYS A 44 -9.88 -3.16 14.21
N GLY A 45 -9.65 -1.99 14.82
CA GLY A 45 -10.28 -1.59 16.07
C GLY A 45 -9.68 -2.31 17.29
N LYS A 46 -10.49 -3.11 18.00
CA LYS A 46 -10.12 -3.74 19.30
C LYS A 46 -9.35 -5.07 19.16
N LEU A 47 -9.22 -5.61 17.95
CA LEU A 47 -8.45 -6.83 17.68
C LEU A 47 -6.94 -6.51 17.68
N ARG A 48 -6.07 -7.46 18.07
CA ARG A 48 -4.61 -7.32 17.99
C ARG A 48 -4.06 -8.17 16.82
N PRO A 49 -3.26 -7.60 15.91
CA PRO A 49 -2.85 -6.20 15.86
C PRO A 49 -4.02 -5.26 15.53
N ASN A 50 -3.99 -4.06 16.10
CA ASN A 50 -5.02 -3.03 15.91
C ASN A 50 -5.06 -2.46 14.49
N VAL A 51 -3.99 -2.72 13.74
CA VAL A 51 -3.75 -2.25 12.39
C VAL A 51 -3.15 -3.40 11.59
N GLU A 52 -3.60 -3.51 10.34
CA GLU A 52 -2.93 -4.30 9.32
C GLU A 52 -2.57 -3.43 8.11
N LEU A 53 -1.50 -3.81 7.41
CA LEU A 53 -1.08 -3.20 6.15
C LEU A 53 -1.58 -4.07 4.99
N GLY A 54 -2.31 -3.49 4.05
CA GLY A 54 -2.72 -4.19 2.83
C GLY A 54 -3.88 -3.48 2.12
N LYS A 55 -4.41 -4.07 1.06
CA LYS A 55 -5.63 -3.59 0.38
C LYS A 55 -6.81 -4.46 0.72
N LYS A 56 -7.96 -3.83 0.93
CA LYS A 56 -9.23 -4.54 1.03
C LYS A 56 -9.68 -4.97 -0.36
N LEU A 57 -10.13 -6.22 -0.47
CA LEU A 57 -10.58 -6.84 -1.71
C LEU A 57 -11.89 -7.59 -1.44
N ALA A 58 -12.91 -7.28 -2.23
CA ALA A 58 -14.12 -8.10 -2.28
C ALA A 58 -13.97 -9.11 -3.42
N ILE A 59 -14.25 -10.38 -3.13
CA ILE A 59 -14.22 -11.47 -4.11
C ILE A 59 -15.57 -12.18 -4.07
N THR A 60 -16.14 -12.46 -5.24
CA THR A 60 -17.34 -13.30 -5.35
C THR A 60 -16.95 -14.63 -5.99
N THR A 61 -17.38 -15.72 -5.37
CA THR A 61 -17.14 -17.09 -5.84
C THR A 61 -18.43 -17.84 -6.12
N ASP A 62 -18.37 -18.85 -6.98
CA ASP A 62 -19.45 -19.80 -7.18
C ASP A 62 -19.45 -20.92 -6.12
N GLN A 63 -20.37 -21.87 -6.24
CA GLN A 63 -20.47 -23.04 -5.36
C GLN A 63 -19.28 -24.02 -5.46
N TYR A 64 -18.44 -23.89 -6.49
CA TYR A 64 -17.23 -24.69 -6.71
C TYR A 64 -15.95 -23.90 -6.38
N ASN A 65 -16.07 -22.73 -5.72
CA ASN A 65 -15.00 -21.80 -5.38
C ASN A 65 -14.26 -21.19 -6.58
N LEU A 66 -14.89 -21.14 -7.75
CA LEU A 66 -14.38 -20.38 -8.88
C LEU A 66 -14.59 -18.89 -8.63
N ILE A 67 -13.54 -18.09 -8.79
CA ILE A 67 -13.61 -16.62 -8.70
C ILE A 67 -14.37 -16.09 -9.92
N LEU A 68 -15.54 -15.48 -9.69
CA LEU A 68 -16.38 -14.91 -10.74
C LEU A 68 -16.12 -13.41 -10.92
N ASP A 69 -15.87 -12.69 -9.83
CA ASP A 69 -15.66 -11.24 -9.84
C ASP A 69 -14.77 -10.81 -8.66
N TYR A 70 -14.10 -9.67 -8.80
CA TYR A 70 -13.32 -9.04 -7.75
C TYR A 70 -13.44 -7.52 -7.80
N ARG A 71 -13.34 -6.86 -6.64
CA ARG A 71 -13.34 -5.41 -6.52
C ARG A 71 -12.35 -4.94 -5.47
N VAL A 72 -11.44 -4.05 -5.86
CA VAL A 72 -10.57 -3.32 -4.92
C VAL A 72 -11.40 -2.30 -4.16
N MET A 73 -11.31 -2.33 -2.84
CA MET A 73 -12.19 -1.61 -1.91
C MET A 73 -11.52 -0.32 -1.41
N ASP A 74 -11.07 0.55 -2.33
CA ASP A 74 -10.34 1.77 -1.97
C ASP A 74 -11.16 2.64 -1.00
N HIS A 75 -10.68 2.75 0.23
CA HIS A 75 -11.33 3.47 1.34
C HIS A 75 -12.78 3.04 1.64
N GLN A 76 -13.21 1.86 1.20
CA GLN A 76 -14.55 1.33 1.44
C GLN A 76 -14.53 0.17 2.45
N SER A 77 -15.68 -0.08 3.06
CA SER A 77 -15.91 -1.21 3.97
C SER A 77 -17.12 -1.99 3.49
N ASP A 78 -17.20 -3.26 3.86
CA ASP A 78 -18.28 -4.16 3.43
C ASP A 78 -19.67 -3.58 3.74
N SER A 79 -19.83 -2.88 4.87
CA SER A 79 -21.07 -2.18 5.24
C SER A 79 -21.52 -1.10 4.26
N GLY A 80 -20.61 -0.58 3.41
CA GLY A 80 -20.92 0.42 2.39
C GLY A 80 -21.31 -0.16 1.03
N ILE A 81 -21.12 -1.47 0.81
CA ILE A 81 -21.40 -2.13 -0.48
C ILE A 81 -22.75 -2.83 -0.51
N VAL A 82 -23.30 -3.18 0.66
CA VAL A 82 -24.64 -3.76 0.74
C VAL A 82 -25.67 -2.64 0.54
N LYS A 83 -26.27 -2.57 -0.64
CA LYS A 83 -27.47 -1.80 -0.91
C LYS A 83 -28.52 -2.67 -1.56
#